data_AF-A0A937TT81-F1
#
_entry.id   AF-A0A937TT81-F1
#
_cell.length_a   1.000
_cell.length_b   1.000
_cell.length_c   1.000
_cell.angle_alpha   90.00
_cell.angle_beta   90.00
_cell.angle_gamma   90.00
#
_symmetry.space_group_name_H-M   'P 1'
#
loop_
_entity.id
_entity.type
_entity.pdbx_description
1 polymer ?
#
loop_
_entity_poly.entity_id
_entity_poly.type
_entity_poly.pdbx_seq_one_letter_code
_entity_poly.pdbx_strand_id
1 'polypeptide(L)' 'MNLDCRVAHIDYNHRRIPDLKARYGPLVQVETFSPEAVYLISSLHPEKRVGDMMAEFEIEPYDAYLDRARAVRKDHLPAE' A
#
# COMPACT_ATOMS: atom_id res chain seq x y z
N MET A 1 -3.17 -14.78 -14.37
CA MET A 1 -2.91 -14.27 -13.00
C MET A 1 -2.02 -13.04 -13.14
N ASN A 2 -2.41 -11.88 -12.58
CA ASN A 2 -1.59 -10.67 -12.59
C ASN A 2 -0.61 -10.70 -11.40
N LEU A 3 0.69 -10.61 -11.67
CA LEU A 3 1.75 -10.63 -10.65
C LEU A 3 2.32 -9.24 -10.36
N ASP A 4 1.92 -8.22 -11.11
CA ASP A 4 2.30 -6.83 -10.85
C ASP A 4 1.35 -6.20 -9.84
N CYS A 5 1.36 -6.76 -8.63
CA CYS A 5 0.54 -6.35 -7.52
C CYS A 5 1.35 -6.27 -6.22
N ARG A 6 0.88 -5.43 -5.29
CA ARG A 6 1.48 -5.19 -3.99
C ARG A 6 0.41 -4.95 -2.94
N VAL A 7 0.74 -5.27 -1.69
CA VAL A 7 -0.13 -5.03 -0.54
C VAL A 7 0.31 -3.75 0.17
N ALA A 8 -0.66 -2.98 0.65
CA ALA A 8 -0.44 -1.83 1.53
C ALA A 8 -1.46 -1.86 2.67
N HIS A 9 -1.05 -1.52 3.89
CA HIS A 9 -1.98 -1.36 5.00
C HIS A 9 -2.84 -0.09 4.80
N ILE A 10 -4.09 -0.10 5.25
CA ILE A 10 -5.03 1.04 5.05
C ILE A 10 -4.61 2.29 5.85
N ASP A 11 -4.10 2.12 7.07
CA ASP A 11 -3.63 3.26 7.87
C ASP A 11 -2.56 4.05 7.13
N TYR A 12 -2.67 5.37 7.21
CA TYR A 12 -1.88 6.37 6.47
C TYR A 12 -2.07 6.35 4.94
N ASN A 13 -2.22 5.18 4.30
CA ASN A 13 -2.34 5.08 2.85
C ASN A 13 -3.73 5.42 2.30
N HIS A 14 -4.80 5.30 3.09
CA HIS A 14 -6.17 5.62 2.63
C HIS A 14 -6.31 7.03 2.03
N ARG A 15 -5.48 7.99 2.48
CA ARG A 15 -5.48 9.37 1.97
C ARG A 15 -4.88 9.51 0.57
N ARG A 16 -4.02 8.57 0.16
CA ARG A 16 -3.27 8.56 -1.11
C ARG A 16 -3.98 7.79 -2.22
N ILE A 17 -4.82 6.81 -1.86
CA ILE A 17 -5.56 5.99 -2.83
C ILE A 17 -6.46 6.81 -3.76
N PRO A 18 -7.19 7.85 -3.30
CA PRO A 18 -7.97 8.70 -4.19
C PRO A 18 -7.12 9.37 -5.28
N ASP A 19 -5.94 9.87 -4.95
CA ASP A 19 -5.05 10.54 -5.91
C ASP A 19 -4.46 9.55 -6.92
N LEU A 20 -4.05 8.36 -6.45
CA LEU A 20 -3.64 7.24 -7.30
C LEU A 20 -4.74 6.88 -8.31
N LYS A 21 -5.99 6.78 -7.83
CA LYS A 21 -7.17 6.48 -8.66
C LYS A 21 -7.51 7.63 -9.60
N ALA A 22 -7.38 8.88 -9.18
CA ALA A 22 -7.63 10.04 -10.03
C ALA A 22 -6.64 10.10 -11.21
N ARG A 23 -5.37 9.72 -10.98
CA ARG A 23 -4.33 9.73 -12.02
C ARG A 23 -4.42 8.54 -12.98
N TYR A 24 -4.52 7.33 -12.45
CA TYR A 24 -4.44 6.10 -13.27
C TYR A 24 -5.80 5.52 -13.64
N GLY A 25 -6.87 5.90 -12.94
CA GLY A 25 -8.24 5.48 -13.23
C GLY A 25 -8.38 3.97 -13.38
N PRO A 26 -8.80 3.47 -14.55
CA PRO A 26 -8.96 2.03 -14.80
C PRO A 26 -7.64 1.27 -14.94
N LEU A 27 -6.49 1.95 -15.09
CA LEU A 27 -5.17 1.32 -15.22
C LEU A 27 -4.58 0.87 -13.89
N VAL A 28 -5.26 1.16 -12.78
CA VAL A 28 -4.92 0.65 -11.45
C VAL A 28 -6.13 0.00 -10.81
N GLN A 29 -5.99 -1.23 -10.35
CA GLN A 29 -6.99 -1.92 -9.55
C GLN A 29 -6.62 -1.80 -8.08
N VAL A 30 -7.60 -1.51 -7.22
CA VAL A 30 -7.42 -1.43 -5.77
C VAL A 30 -8.57 -2.21 -5.15
N GLU A 31 -8.25 -3.29 -4.48
CA GLU A 31 -9.19 -4.14 -3.77
C GLU A 31 -8.96 -3.99 -2.27
N THR A 32 -10.04 -3.81 -1.51
CA THR A 32 -9.98 -3.67 -0.06
C THR A 32 -10.32 -5.01 0.58
N PHE A 33 -9.46 -5.50 1.46
CA PHE A 33 -9.69 -6.72 2.23
C PHE A 33 -9.90 -6.38 3.70
N SER A 34 -11.00 -6.91 4.22
CA SER A 34 -11.42 -6.82 5.62
C SER A 34 -11.63 -8.25 6.15
N PRO A 35 -11.30 -8.54 7.41
CA PRO A 35 -10.96 -7.62 8.49
C PRO A 35 -9.48 -7.18 8.57
N GLU A 36 -8.62 -7.63 7.64
CA GLU A 36 -7.17 -7.42 7.69
C GLU A 36 -6.74 -5.96 7.48
N ALA A 37 -7.65 -5.10 7.03
CA ALA A 37 -7.42 -3.68 6.78
C ALA A 37 -6.26 -3.42 5.81
N VAL A 38 -6.25 -4.14 4.68
CA VAL A 38 -5.24 -3.98 3.62
C VAL A 38 -5.87 -3.69 2.26
N TYR A 39 -5.08 -3.04 1.41
CA TYR A 39 -5.33 -2.93 -0.02
C TYR A 39 -4.46 -3.93 -0.78
N LEU A 40 -5.02 -4.62 -1.76
CA LEU A 40 -4.27 -5.19 -2.88
C LEU A 40 -4.33 -4.19 -4.04
N ILE A 41 -3.17 -3.65 -4.40
CA ILE A 41 -3.02 -2.71 -5.51
C ILE A 41 -2.39 -3.48 -6.66
N SER A 42 -3.02 -3.45 -7.84
CA SER A 42 -2.51 -4.11 -9.04
C SER A 42 -2.40 -3.11 -10.19
N SER A 43 -1.26 -3.13 -10.89
CA SER A 43 -1.13 -2.38 -12.13
C SER A 43 -1.79 -3.14 -13.28
N LEU A 44 -2.59 -2.42 -14.07
CA LEU A 44 -3.09 -2.86 -15.37
C LEU A 44 -2.46 -2.03 -16.50
N HIS A 45 -1.49 -1.18 -16.18
CA HIS A 45 -0.82 -0.34 -17.16
C HIS A 45 0.19 -1.18 -17.96
N PRO A 46 0.29 -1.01 -19.29
CA PRO A 46 1.23 -1.79 -20.11
C PRO A 46 2.72 -1.50 -19.86
N GLU A 47 3.05 -0.50 -19.04
CA GLU A 47 4.41 0.05 -18.94
C GLU A 47 4.79 0.47 -17.52
N LYS A 48 3.86 1.08 -16.77
CA LYS A 48 4.07 1.46 -15.36
C LYS A 48 3.85 0.26 -14.45
N ARG A 49 4.84 -0.06 -13.62
CA ARG A 49 4.69 -1.10 -12.60
C ARG A 49 3.99 -0.57 -11.37
N VAL A 50 3.34 -1.45 -10.61
CA VAL A 50 2.63 -1.03 -9.39
C VAL A 50 3.57 -0.39 -8.37
N GLY A 51 4.81 -0.85 -8.29
CA GLY A 51 5.83 -0.27 -7.41
C GLY A 51 6.14 1.19 -7.75
N ASP A 52 6.22 1.53 -9.05
CA ASP A 52 6.44 2.91 -9.51
C ASP A 52 5.25 3.79 -9.16
N MET A 53 4.03 3.28 -9.35
CA MET A 53 2.80 3.98 -8.98
C MET A 53 2.74 4.23 -7.48
N MET A 54 3.06 3.23 -6.65
CA MET A 54 3.06 3.39 -5.20
C MET A 54 4.09 4.42 -4.75
N ALA A 55 5.32 4.35 -5.28
CA ALA A 55 6.37 5.32 -4.96
C ALA A 55 5.98 6.75 -5.34
N GLU A 56 5.34 6.93 -6.50
CA GLU A 56 4.88 8.24 -7.00
C GLU A 56 3.88 8.93 -6.06
N PHE A 57 3.06 8.16 -5.36
CA PHE A 57 2.07 8.66 -4.39
C PHE A 57 2.50 8.45 -2.93
N GLU A 58 3.77 8.09 -2.72
CA GLU A 58 4.36 7.79 -1.41
C GLU A 58 3.59 6.71 -0.62
N ILE A 59 2.89 5.81 -1.30
CA ILE A 59 2.14 4.72 -0.67
C ILE A 59 3.14 3.76 -0.03
N GLU A 60 3.05 3.61 1.29
CA GLU A 60 3.92 2.74 2.08
C GLU A 60 3.54 1.27 1.82
N PRO A 61 4.47 0.44 1.32
CA PRO A 61 4.23 -1.00 1.17
C PRO A 61 4.00 -1.67 2.53
N TYR A 62 3.27 -2.78 2.53
CA TYR A 62 2.87 -3.47 3.76
C TYR A 62 4.05 -3.86 4.66
N ASP A 63 5.14 -4.38 4.09
CA ASP A 63 6.33 -4.75 4.88
C ASP A 63 6.96 -3.54 5.57
N ALA A 64 7.06 -2.40 4.86
CA ALA A 64 7.58 -1.16 5.44
C ALA A 64 6.69 -0.61 6.56
N TYR A 65 5.36 -0.69 6.38
CA TYR A 65 4.39 -0.36 7.43
C TYR A 65 4.60 -1.23 8.68
N LEU A 66 4.77 -2.53 8.51
CA LEU A 66 5.00 -3.46 9.62
C LEU A 66 6.33 -3.20 10.33
N ASP A 67 7.40 -2.91 9.59
CA ASP A 67 8.70 -2.57 10.17
C ASP A 67 8.62 -1.28 10.99
N ARG A 68 7.96 -0.25 10.46
CA ARG A 68 7.70 1.00 11.20
C ARG A 68 6.87 0.76 12.45
N ALA A 69 5.79 -0.01 12.36
CA ALA A 69 4.94 -0.33 13.51
C ALA A 69 5.71 -1.11 14.59
N ARG A 70 6.57 -2.06 14.20
CA ARG A 70 7.44 -2.80 15.13
C ARG A 70 8.45 -1.89 15.82
N ALA A 71 9.03 -0.93 15.10
CA ALA A 71 9.94 0.05 15.68
C ALA A 71 9.25 0.90 16.75
N VAL A 72 8.08 1.46 16.44
CA VAL A 72 7.27 2.21 17.42
C VAL A 72 6.92 1.34 18.63
N ARG A 73 6.51 0.09 18.40
CA ARG A 73 6.19 -0.85 19.48
C ARG A 73 7.40 -1.06 20.39
N LYS A 74 8.60 -1.24 19.83
CA LYS A 74 9.84 -1.46 20.60
C LYS A 74 10.14 -0.29 21.53
N ASP A 75 9.91 0.95 21.08
CA ASP A 75 10.16 2.15 21.88
C ASP A 75 9.17 2.35 23.04
N HIS A 76 8.00 1.70 22.97
CA HIS A 76 6.93 1.81 23.97
C HIS A 76 6.71 0.52 24.77
N LEU A 77 7.48 -0.54 24.49
CA LEU A 77 7.41 -1.76 25.28
C LEU A 77 8.12 -1.49 26.63
N PRO A 78 7.53 -1.89 27.76
CA PRO A 78 8.26 -1.88 29.04
C PRO A 78 9.51 -2.75 28.93
N ALA A 79 10.62 -2.31 29.53
CA ALA A 79 11.77 -3.19 29.72
C ALA A 79 11.36 -4.36 30.64
N GLU A 80 11.77 -5.57 30.28
CA GLU A 80 11.65 -6.76 31.13
C GLU A 80 12.60 -6.71 32.33
#